data_AF-A0A2V9CEC6-F1
#
_entry.id   AF-A0A2V9CEC6-F1
#
_cell.length_a   1.000
_cell.length_b   1.000
_cell.length_c   1.000
_cell.angle_alpha   90.00
_cell.angle_beta   90.00
_cell.angle_gamma   90.00
#
_symmetry.space_group_name_H-M   'P 1'
#
loop_
_entity.id
_entity.type
_entity.pdbx_description
1 polymer ?
#
loop_
_entity_poly.entity_id
_entity_poly.type
_entity_poly.pdbx_seq_one_letter_code
_entity_poly.pdbx_strand_id
1 'polypeptide(L)' 'MTGGRVFAAANLNDLPDIAAKIGMELRNQYVLGYKPSDARRNGTWRKIKVKLMPPKGLPPLSVYARTGYRAPTD' A
#
# COMPACT_ATOMS: atom_id res chain seq x y z
N MET A 1 1.89 -11.05 0.66
CA MET A 1 2.41 -9.79 1.21
C MET A 1 1.34 -8.73 1.01
N THR A 2 0.68 -8.32 2.09
CA THR A 2 -0.39 -7.33 2.11
C THR A 2 0.22 -5.92 1.98
N GLY A 3 -0.56 -4.94 1.51
CA GLY A 3 -0.12 -3.55 1.36
C GLY A 3 -0.22 -2.69 2.63
N GLY A 4 -0.57 -3.30 3.77
CA GLY A 4 -0.76 -2.61 5.04
C GLY A 4 0.54 -2.48 5.86
N ARG A 5 0.52 -1.60 6.87
CA ARG A 5 1.62 -1.38 7.80
C ARG A 5 1.38 -2.08 9.13
N VAL A 6 2.46 -2.56 9.73
CA VAL A 6 2.46 -3.09 11.09
C VAL A 6 2.98 -2.00 12.02
N PHE A 7 2.19 -1.67 13.03
CA PHE A 7 2.61 -0.80 14.13
C PHE A 7 2.83 -1.68 15.36
N ALA A 8 4.08 -1.78 15.82
CA ALA A 8 4.40 -2.45 17.07
C ALA A 8 4.21 -1.45 18.22
N ALA A 9 3.36 -1.80 19.20
CA ALA A 9 3.23 -1.04 20.44
C ALA A 9 4.15 -1.69 21.49
N ALA A 10 5.29 -1.07 21.77
CA ALA A 10 6.23 -1.57 22.78
C ALA A 10 5.78 -1.17 24.20
N ASN A 11 5.06 -0.06 24.34
CA ASN A 11 4.47 0.42 25.58
C ASN A 11 2.98 0.79 25.36
N LEU A 12 2.14 0.58 26.37
CA LEU A 12 0.73 1.01 26.35
C LEU A 12 0.59 2.54 26.18
N ASN A 13 1.57 3.31 26.66
CA ASN A 13 1.57 4.76 26.49
C ASN A 13 1.71 5.21 25.03
N ASP A 14 2.18 4.34 24.13
CA ASP A 14 2.33 4.65 22.69
C ASP A 14 1.02 4.48 21.92
N LEU A 15 0.01 3.83 22.50
CA LEU A 15 -1.25 3.50 21.83
C LEU A 15 -2.03 4.72 21.30
N PRO A 16 -2.14 5.84 22.03
CA PRO A 16 -2.84 7.02 21.53
C PRO A 16 -2.20 7.58 20.24
N ASP A 17 -0.87 7.66 20.20
CA ASP A 17 -0.13 8.16 19.04
C ASP A 17 -0.20 7.19 17.86
N ILE A 18 -0.13 5.88 18.12
CA ILE A 18 -0.32 4.84 17.10
C ILE A 18 -1.74 4.92 16.52
N ALA A 19 -2.76 5.08 17.36
CA ALA A 19 -4.15 5.21 16.93
C ALA A 19 -4.36 6.46 16.06
N ALA A 20 -3.77 7.60 16.44
CA ALA A 20 -3.83 8.83 15.65
C ALA A 20 -3.16 8.65 14.27
N LYS A 21 -2.00 7.98 14.20
CA LYS A 21 -1.32 7.66 12.93
C LYS A 21 -2.17 6.76 12.04
N ILE A 22 -2.78 5.72 12.60
CA ILE A 22 -3.70 4.84 11.86
C ILE A 22 -4.90 5.64 11.34
N GLY A 23 -5.50 6.50 12.18
CA GLY A 23 -6.63 7.34 11.80
C GLY A 23 -6.32 8.27 10.61
N MET A 24 -5.15 8.90 10.61
CA MET A 24 -4.69 9.72 9.49
C MET A 24 -4.43 8.92 8.21
N GLU A 25 -3.92 7.69 8.34
CA GLU A 25 -3.65 6.80 7.20
C GLU A 25 -4.95 6.29 6.57
N LEU A 26 -5.93 5.87 7.38
CA LEU A 26 -7.25 5.41 6.93
C LEU A 26 -8.01 6.51 6.18
N ARG A 27 -7.89 7.78 6.60
CA ARG A 27 -8.51 8.92 5.90
C ARG A 27 -7.96 9.12 4.49
N ASN A 28 -6.75 8.64 4.22
CA ASN A 28 -6.06 8.81 2.94
C ASN A 28 -5.85 7.47 2.21
N GLN A 29 -6.76 6.51 2.40
CA GLN A 29 -6.73 5.25 1.69
C GLN A 29 -7.45 5.37 0.34
N TYR A 30 -6.73 5.03 -0.73
CA TYR A 30 -7.28 5.05 -2.10
C TYR A 30 -7.34 3.64 -2.67
N VAL A 31 -8.43 3.31 -3.36
CA VAL A 31 -8.57 2.07 -4.13
C VAL A 31 -8.29 2.38 -5.60
N LEU A 32 -7.26 1.74 -6.16
CA LEU A 32 -6.87 1.91 -7.56
C LEU A 32 -7.12 0.61 -8.32
N GLY A 33 -7.97 0.67 -9.34
CA GLY A 33 -8.14 -0.41 -10.31
C GLY A 33 -6.95 -0.47 -11.26
N TYR A 34 -6.37 -1.66 -11.44
CA TYR A 34 -5.27 -1.89 -12.39
C TYR A 34 -5.58 -3.07 -13.30
N LYS A 35 -5.53 -2.83 -14.61
CA LYS A 35 -5.60 -3.88 -15.63
C LYS A 35 -4.19 -4.15 -16.18
N PRO A 36 -3.66 -5.38 -16.07
CA PRO A 36 -2.35 -5.68 -16.60
C PRO A 36 -2.33 -5.62 -18.13
N SER A 37 -1.20 -5.20 -18.69
CA SER A 37 -0.93 -5.24 -20.13
C SER A 37 -0.77 -6.67 -20.66
N ASP A 38 -0.25 -7.58 -19.82
CA ASP A 38 -0.14 -9.00 -20.10
C ASP A 38 -1.38 -9.75 -19.58
N ALA A 39 -2.14 -10.42 -20.45
CA ALA A 39 -3.36 -11.14 -20.07
C ALA A 39 -3.15 -12.65 -19.80
N ARG A 40 -1.91 -13.17 -19.92
CA ARG A 40 -1.63 -14.61 -19.80
C ARG A 40 -1.95 -15.16 -18.40
N ARG A 41 -2.66 -16.28 -18.34
CA ARG A 41 -3.05 -17.00 -17.11
C ARG A 41 -2.07 -18.15 -16.80
N ASN A 42 -0.85 -17.79 -16.44
CA ASN A 42 0.26 -18.75 -16.28
C ASN A 42 0.75 -18.90 -14.83
N GLY A 43 -0.02 -18.43 -13.84
CA GLY A 43 0.37 -18.50 -12.42
C GLY A 43 1.61 -17.68 -12.01
N THR A 44 2.23 -16.95 -12.95
CA THR A 44 3.49 -16.23 -12.68
C THR A 44 3.30 -15.05 -11.74
N TRP A 45 4.35 -14.72 -11.00
CA TRP A 45 4.37 -13.54 -10.15
C TRP A 45 4.51 -12.26 -10.99
N ARG A 46 3.61 -11.30 -10.77
CA ARG A 46 3.58 -10.02 -11.46
C ARG A 46 3.84 -8.90 -10.45
N LYS A 47 4.97 -8.22 -10.64
CA LYS A 47 5.38 -7.08 -9.81
C LYS A 47 4.51 -5.85 -10.11
N ILE A 48 4.08 -5.15 -9.07
CA ILE A 48 3.43 -3.85 -9.16
C ILE A 48 4.38 -2.79 -8.59
N LYS A 49 4.50 -1.65 -9.27
CA LYS A 49 5.22 -0.48 -8.78
C LYS A 49 4.32 0.75 -8.89
N VAL A 50 4.01 1.34 -7.75
CA VAL A 50 3.30 2.63 -7.69
C VAL A 50 4.33 3.75 -7.59
N LYS A 51 4.19 4.79 -8.40
CA LYS A 51 5.01 6.00 -8.35
C LYS A 51 4.08 7.18 -8.08
N LEU A 52 4.46 8.03 -7.13
CA LEU A 52 3.75 9.26 -6.84
C LEU A 52 4.44 10.44 -7.53
N MET A 53 3.65 11.37 -8.04
CA MET A 53 4.13 12.65 -8.55
C MET A 53 3.62 13.73 -7.57
N PRO A 54 4.42 14.11 -6.55
CA PRO A 54 3.96 15.04 -5.53
C PRO A 54 3.78 16.46 -6.11
N PRO A 55 2.63 17.12 -5.86
CA PRO A 55 2.46 18.54 -6.15
C PRO A 55 3.48 19.40 -5.39
N LYS A 56 3.82 20.57 -5.96
CA LYS A 56 4.71 21.54 -5.29
C LYS A 56 4.10 21.98 -3.96
N GLY A 57 4.93 22.05 -2.91
CA GLY A 57 4.54 22.54 -1.58
C GLY A 57 4.11 21.46 -0.57
N LEU A 58 4.03 20.19 -0.98
CA LEU A 58 3.77 19.08 -0.06
C LEU A 58 5.08 18.53 0.55
N PRO A 59 5.04 18.01 1.80
CA PRO A 59 6.16 17.30 2.38
C PRO A 59 6.44 16.00 1.61
N PRO A 60 7.59 15.33 1.84
CA PRO A 60 7.88 14.02 1.27
C PRO A 60 6.74 13.03 1.54
N LEU A 61 6.23 12.39 0.48
CA LEU A 61 5.12 11.45 0.56
C LEU A 61 5.63 10.02 0.37
N SER A 62 5.18 9.12 1.23
CA SER A 62 5.48 7.68 1.17
C SER A 62 4.28 6.92 0.63
N VAL A 63 4.54 5.97 -0.27
CA VAL A 63 3.50 5.10 -0.84
C VAL A 63 3.61 3.70 -0.27
N TYR A 64 2.49 3.21 0.28
CA TYR A 64 2.33 1.83 0.72
C TYR A 64 1.29 1.16 -0.17
N ALA A 65 1.70 0.10 -0.86
CA ALA A 65 0.87 -0.63 -1.79
C ALA A 65 1.30 -2.09 -1.88
N ARG A 66 0.43 -2.94 -2.42
CA ARG A 66 0.78 -4.33 -2.74
C ARG A 66 1.93 -4.35 -3.75
N THR A 67 2.97 -5.14 -3.48
CA THR A 67 4.18 -5.22 -4.33
C THR A 67 4.02 -6.10 -5.57
N GLY A 68 2.91 -6.83 -5.66
CA GLY A 68 2.60 -7.71 -6.78
C GLY A 68 1.50 -8.71 -6.47
N TYR A 69 1.13 -9.49 -7.47
CA TYR A 69 0.11 -10.53 -7.40
C TYR A 69 0.52 -11.72 -8.28
N ARG A 70 -0.07 -12.90 -8.05
CA ARG A 70 0.07 -14.03 -8.98
C ARG A 70 -0.99 -13.94 -10.06
N ALA A 71 -0.62 -14.21 -11.30
CA ALA A 71 -1.57 -14.39 -12.38
C ALA A 71 -2.53 -15.55 -12.05
N PRO A 72 -3.78 -15.53 -12.54
CA PRO A 72 -4.66 -16.68 -12.44
C PRO A 72 -4.04 -17.90 -13.13
N THR A 73 -4.43 -19.09 -12.69
CA THR A 73 -4.16 -20.36 -13.35
C THR A 73 -5.53 -20.95 -13.67
N ASP A 74 -5.78 -21.27 -14.93
CA ASP A 74 -6.96 -22.06 -15.32
C ASP A 74 -6.67 -23.56 -15.13
#